data_AF-A0A679K749-F1
#
_entry.id   AF-A0A679K749-F1
#
_cell.length_a   1.000
_cell.length_b   1.000
_cell.length_c   1.000
_cell.angle_alpha   90.00
_cell.angle_beta   90.00
_cell.angle_gamma   90.00
#
_symmetry.space_group_name_H-M   'P 1'
#
loop_
_entity.id
_entity.type
_entity.pdbx_description
1 polymer ?
#
loop_
_entity_poly.entity_id
_entity_poly.type
_entity_poly.pdbx_seq_one_letter_code
_entity_poly.pdbx_strand_id
1 'polypeptide(L)'
;MLVCNLDQRQEIEDDPTHDAPSQRKSLIVKPAAAFGDTARPRLERTELAERVFGLAPGRRLVVVDIGCDGIARALTADDDHARGAFLLVTDGLRTGAAVLDRLLDDLADLALSRWPHWHGRDDGGLADTNHAVDSIVSGPWLRAARRRAGAGHPPRFREAARELQFVQLLHAIDPSGVVLIGEINPVSPARAAPVIEALEWCRGHGAAIVMALPAWPPDSTPYDRILYGACEIVGERPSVAERFLPPRSKAHPASAIEQRVETALQQDAELRGLFCCNEAVPVGGWGQPPRVDLLCRAHRIVVELDGPEHRSAAKYADDRHRDYTLLTAGYLVLRITNEQVEADLRRAIEQIRSVVRLRSLPMDAT
;
A
#
# COMPACT_ATOMS: atom_id res chain seq x y z
N MET A 1 25.13 -82.67 20.73
CA MET A 1 23.83 -82.87 21.42
C MET A 1 22.91 -81.79 20.91
N LEU A 2 21.90 -81.97 20.08
CA LEU A 2 21.16 -83.15 19.62
C LEU A 2 20.91 -82.98 18.11
N VAL A 3 20.94 -84.10 17.39
CA VAL A 3 20.44 -84.28 16.02
C VAL A 3 19.16 -85.11 16.13
N CYS A 4 18.14 -84.83 15.31
CA CYS A 4 17.13 -85.77 14.78
C CYS A 4 16.31 -84.97 13.73
N ASN A 5 16.48 -85.10 12.41
CA ASN A 5 16.15 -86.18 11.45
C ASN A 5 14.68 -86.61 11.39
N LEU A 6 14.04 -86.38 10.22
CA LEU A 6 13.54 -87.35 9.21
C LEU A 6 12.34 -86.68 8.47
N ASP A 7 12.44 -86.34 7.19
CA ASP A 7 12.42 -87.20 5.99
C ASP A 7 11.02 -87.76 5.68
N GLN A 8 10.42 -87.31 4.57
CA GLN A 8 9.68 -88.19 3.65
C GLN A 8 9.30 -87.49 2.33
N ARG A 9 9.73 -88.13 1.25
CA ARG A 9 9.40 -87.88 -0.16
C ARG A 9 7.98 -88.37 -0.48
N GLN A 10 7.30 -87.73 -1.43
CA GLN A 10 6.63 -88.47 -2.52
C GLN A 10 6.36 -87.57 -3.75
N GLU A 11 6.77 -88.10 -4.89
CA GLU A 11 6.50 -87.65 -6.26
C GLU A 11 5.05 -88.02 -6.69
N ILE A 12 4.55 -87.33 -7.72
CA ILE A 12 3.81 -87.84 -8.92
C ILE A 12 2.63 -86.93 -9.33
N GLU A 13 2.79 -86.36 -10.54
CA GLU A 13 1.85 -86.10 -11.67
C GLU A 13 0.40 -85.63 -11.41
N ASP A 14 0.02 -84.44 -11.90
CA ASP A 14 -0.58 -84.19 -13.24
C ASP A 14 -1.35 -82.84 -13.30
N ASP A 15 -1.16 -82.12 -14.41
CA ASP A 15 -1.77 -80.84 -14.88
C ASP A 15 -3.31 -80.96 -15.08
N PRO A 16 -4.17 -79.92 -15.31
CA PRO A 16 -3.88 -78.51 -15.58
C PRO A 16 -4.83 -77.46 -14.94
N THR A 17 -4.59 -76.19 -15.29
CA THR A 17 -5.52 -75.02 -15.26
C THR A 17 -5.71 -74.25 -13.94
N HIS A 18 -4.93 -73.17 -13.76
CA HIS A 18 -5.44 -71.78 -13.73
C HIS A 18 -4.28 -70.82 -13.42
N ASP A 19 -3.70 -70.24 -14.46
CA ASP A 19 -2.67 -69.21 -14.33
C ASP A 19 -3.35 -67.86 -14.04
N ALA A 20 -3.24 -67.39 -12.79
CA ALA A 20 -3.68 -66.07 -12.36
C ALA A 20 -2.45 -65.14 -12.28
N PRO A 21 -2.28 -64.17 -13.19
CA PRO A 21 -1.14 -63.28 -13.12
C PRO A 21 -1.31 -62.23 -12.03
N SER A 22 -0.42 -62.31 -11.06
CA SER A 22 -0.10 -61.32 -10.02
C SER A 22 -0.04 -59.89 -10.59
N GLN A 23 -0.99 -59.04 -10.18
CA GLN A 23 -1.03 -57.61 -10.50
C GLN A 23 0.15 -56.86 -9.85
N ARG A 24 1.23 -56.65 -10.61
CA ARG A 24 2.15 -55.54 -10.37
C ARG A 24 1.45 -54.24 -10.77
N LYS A 25 0.85 -53.55 -9.79
CA LYS A 25 0.33 -52.19 -9.99
C LYS A 25 1.51 -51.25 -10.24
N SER A 26 1.78 -50.98 -11.51
CA SER A 26 2.50 -49.80 -11.98
C SER A 26 1.86 -48.56 -11.34
N LEU A 27 2.59 -47.88 -10.44
CA LEU A 27 2.23 -46.53 -10.00
C LEU A 27 2.40 -45.61 -11.21
N ILE A 28 1.33 -45.43 -11.96
CA ILE A 28 1.16 -44.30 -12.86
C ILE A 28 1.08 -43.07 -11.96
N VAL A 29 2.16 -42.30 -11.88
CA VAL A 29 2.15 -40.94 -11.36
C VAL A 29 1.23 -40.14 -12.28
N LYS A 30 -0.02 -39.96 -11.86
CA LYS A 30 -0.92 -39.01 -12.52
C LYS A 30 -0.31 -37.60 -12.35
N PRO A 31 -0.14 -36.82 -13.42
CA PRO A 31 0.21 -35.42 -13.28
C PRO A 31 -0.87 -34.74 -12.43
N ALA A 32 -0.45 -33.84 -11.53
CA ALA A 32 -1.31 -33.07 -10.67
C ALA A 32 -2.48 -32.52 -11.49
N ALA A 33 -3.68 -33.02 -11.21
CA ALA A 33 -4.89 -32.47 -11.77
C ALA A 33 -4.94 -30.99 -11.39
N ALA A 34 -4.92 -30.12 -12.38
CA ALA A 34 -5.25 -28.71 -12.21
C ALA A 34 -6.50 -28.62 -11.33
N PHE A 35 -6.42 -27.84 -10.25
CA PHE A 35 -7.56 -27.53 -9.40
C PHE A 35 -8.70 -26.98 -10.26
N GLY A 36 -9.61 -27.86 -10.64
CA GLY A 36 -10.81 -27.54 -11.38
C GLY A 36 -11.82 -26.87 -10.46
N ASP A 37 -12.15 -25.63 -10.78
CA ASP A 37 -13.47 -24.99 -10.65
C ASP A 37 -14.28 -25.24 -9.36
N THR A 38 -13.63 -25.29 -8.19
CA THR A 38 -14.32 -24.94 -6.95
C THR A 38 -14.56 -23.43 -6.99
N ALA A 39 -15.82 -23.01 -7.02
CA ALA A 39 -16.21 -21.61 -7.05
C ALA A 39 -15.41 -20.80 -6.03
N ARG A 40 -14.54 -19.92 -6.52
CA ARG A 40 -13.68 -19.07 -5.69
C ARG A 40 -14.58 -18.20 -4.80
N PRO A 41 -14.25 -18.01 -3.50
CA PRO A 41 -14.97 -17.07 -2.66
C PRO A 41 -14.98 -15.70 -3.33
N ARG A 42 -16.14 -15.06 -3.41
CA ARG A 42 -16.31 -13.72 -3.97
C ARG A 42 -16.61 -12.75 -2.85
N LEU A 43 -16.06 -11.55 -2.95
CA LEU A 43 -16.32 -10.46 -2.02
C LEU A 43 -16.68 -9.22 -2.83
N GLU A 44 -17.85 -8.64 -2.58
CA GLU A 44 -18.26 -7.41 -3.24
C GLU A 44 -17.39 -6.25 -2.76
N ARG A 45 -17.03 -5.34 -3.68
CA ARG A 45 -16.17 -4.20 -3.36
C ARG A 45 -16.77 -3.31 -2.25
N THR A 46 -18.09 -3.22 -2.16
CA THR A 46 -18.81 -2.47 -1.12
C THR A 46 -18.69 -3.10 0.27
N GLU A 47 -18.49 -4.41 0.37
CA GLU A 47 -18.34 -5.14 1.63
C GLU A 47 -16.88 -5.19 2.11
N LEU A 48 -15.95 -4.69 1.30
CA LEU A 48 -14.51 -4.80 1.58
C LEU A 48 -14.12 -4.07 2.87
N ALA A 49 -14.66 -2.87 3.11
CA ALA A 49 -14.32 -2.08 4.28
C ALA A 49 -14.76 -2.77 5.57
N GLU A 50 -16.04 -3.17 5.65
CA GLU A 50 -16.58 -3.97 6.76
C GLU A 50 -15.74 -5.22 7.01
N ARG A 51 -15.37 -5.94 5.94
CA ARG A 51 -14.58 -7.17 6.07
C ARG A 51 -13.16 -6.92 6.57
N VAL A 52 -12.53 -5.82 6.16
CA VAL A 52 -11.19 -5.43 6.58
C VAL A 52 -11.18 -5.02 8.06
N PHE A 53 -12.10 -4.16 8.49
CA PHE A 53 -12.12 -3.66 9.87
C PHE A 53 -12.73 -4.66 10.86
N GLY A 54 -13.58 -5.58 10.39
CA GLY A 54 -14.08 -6.73 11.16
C GLY A 54 -13.07 -7.86 11.38
N LEU A 55 -11.84 -7.76 10.86
CA LEU A 55 -10.81 -8.79 11.07
C LEU A 55 -10.36 -8.86 12.53
N ALA A 56 -10.64 -9.99 13.16
CA ALA A 56 -10.14 -10.29 14.49
C ALA A 56 -8.59 -10.35 14.53
N PRO A 57 -7.96 -10.03 15.68
CA PRO A 57 -6.51 -10.18 15.88
C PRO A 57 -5.99 -11.58 15.47
N GLY A 58 -4.83 -11.61 14.80
CA GLY A 58 -4.19 -12.85 14.31
C GLY A 58 -4.89 -13.52 13.12
N ARG A 59 -5.96 -12.93 12.58
CA ARG A 59 -6.61 -13.38 11.35
C ARG A 59 -6.03 -12.67 10.13
N ARG A 60 -6.22 -13.30 8.97
CA ARG A 60 -5.86 -12.74 7.67
C ARG A 60 -7.05 -12.76 6.72
N LEU A 61 -7.08 -11.78 5.82
CA LEU A 61 -7.90 -11.77 4.62
C LEU A 61 -6.95 -11.70 3.41
N VAL A 62 -7.20 -12.51 2.40
CA VAL A 62 -6.46 -12.47 1.14
C VAL A 62 -7.44 -12.08 0.05
N VAL A 63 -7.17 -10.98 -0.63
CA VAL A 63 -8.04 -10.44 -1.68
C VAL A 63 -7.28 -10.41 -3.00
N VAL A 64 -7.94 -10.85 -4.06
CA VAL A 64 -7.39 -10.95 -5.41
C VAL A 64 -8.14 -10.03 -6.35
N ASP A 65 -7.45 -9.61 -7.42
CA ASP A 65 -7.90 -8.62 -8.41
C ASP A 65 -8.05 -7.21 -7.83
N ILE A 66 -7.28 -6.92 -6.77
CA ILE A 66 -7.17 -5.60 -6.17
C ILE A 66 -5.76 -5.39 -5.58
N GLY A 67 -5.16 -4.22 -5.85
CA GLY A 67 -3.93 -3.77 -5.21
C GLY A 67 -4.19 -2.90 -3.98
N CYS A 68 -3.13 -2.48 -3.28
CA CYS A 68 -3.23 -1.61 -2.10
C CYS A 68 -3.98 -0.31 -2.38
N ASP A 69 -3.77 0.33 -3.54
CA ASP A 69 -4.48 1.57 -3.93
C ASP A 69 -5.99 1.35 -4.11
N GLY A 70 -6.36 0.15 -4.57
CA GLY A 70 -7.77 -0.23 -4.71
C GLY A 70 -8.43 -0.44 -3.35
N ILE A 71 -7.70 -1.04 -2.40
CA ILE A 71 -8.16 -1.20 -1.03
C ILE A 71 -8.26 0.15 -0.34
N ALA A 72 -7.22 0.99 -0.41
CA ALA A 72 -7.22 2.32 0.20
C ALA A 72 -8.46 3.14 -0.21
N ARG A 73 -8.78 3.17 -1.51
CA ARG A 73 -9.97 3.83 -2.05
C ARG A 73 -11.28 3.28 -1.48
N ALA A 74 -11.37 1.96 -1.31
CA ALA A 74 -12.55 1.34 -0.71
C ALA A 74 -12.69 1.68 0.78
N LEU A 75 -11.58 1.75 1.53
CA LEU A 75 -11.60 2.09 2.95
C LEU A 75 -11.89 3.58 3.20
N THR A 76 -11.47 4.48 2.30
CA THR A 76 -11.75 5.93 2.42
C THR A 76 -13.17 6.33 2.02
N ALA A 77 -13.92 5.44 1.38
CA ALA A 77 -15.31 5.71 1.00
C ALA A 77 -16.29 5.50 2.16
N ASP A 78 -15.82 4.89 3.25
CA ASP A 78 -16.60 4.58 4.45
C ASP A 78 -15.91 5.25 5.65
N ASP A 79 -16.59 6.21 6.26
CA ASP A 79 -16.04 7.09 7.30
C ASP A 79 -16.22 6.52 8.73
N ASP A 80 -16.96 5.40 8.90
CA ASP A 80 -17.39 4.90 10.20
C ASP A 80 -16.60 3.68 10.69
N HIS A 81 -15.28 3.85 10.83
CA HIS A 81 -14.40 2.77 11.26
C HIS A 81 -13.74 3.06 12.61
N ALA A 82 -13.95 2.15 13.58
CA ALA A 82 -13.40 2.25 14.93
C ALA A 82 -11.91 1.88 15.05
N ARG A 83 -11.25 1.53 13.94
CA ARG A 83 -9.91 0.91 13.94
C ARG A 83 -9.07 1.42 12.78
N GLY A 84 -7.78 1.69 13.01
CA GLY A 84 -6.87 2.13 11.94
C GLY A 84 -6.42 1.01 10.99
N ALA A 85 -6.14 1.37 9.74
CA ALA A 85 -5.45 0.52 8.76
C ALA A 85 -4.09 1.12 8.37
N PHE A 86 -3.11 0.28 8.11
CA PHE A 86 -1.74 0.68 7.76
C PHE A 86 -1.24 -0.07 6.53
N LEU A 87 -0.89 0.67 5.47
CA LEU A 87 -0.40 0.11 4.21
C LEU A 87 1.13 -0.02 4.25
N LEU A 88 1.64 -1.21 3.96
CA LEU A 88 3.07 -1.51 3.94
C LEU A 88 3.70 -1.07 2.61
N VAL A 89 4.82 -0.35 2.70
CA VAL A 89 5.69 -0.05 1.56
C VAL A 89 6.79 -1.10 1.50
N THR A 90 6.80 -1.91 0.44
CA THR A 90 7.72 -3.06 0.30
C THR A 90 8.65 -2.97 -0.91
N ASP A 91 8.64 -1.83 -1.60
CA ASP A 91 9.46 -1.62 -2.79
C ASP A 91 10.95 -1.68 -2.49
N GLY A 92 11.69 -2.39 -3.35
CA GLY A 92 13.14 -2.54 -3.16
C GLY A 92 13.55 -3.52 -2.05
N LEU A 93 12.64 -3.96 -1.19
CA LEU A 93 12.95 -4.90 -0.11
C LEU A 93 13.07 -6.34 -0.66
N ARG A 94 14.03 -7.09 -0.13
CA ARG A 94 14.42 -8.43 -0.66
C ARG A 94 14.42 -9.53 0.39
N THR A 95 14.22 -9.21 1.66
CA THR A 95 14.21 -10.18 2.78
C THR A 95 13.08 -9.86 3.74
N GLY A 96 12.49 -10.88 4.37
CA GLY A 96 11.42 -10.68 5.36
C GLY A 96 11.88 -9.80 6.52
N ALA A 97 13.14 -9.95 6.96
CA ALA A 97 13.76 -9.09 7.95
C ALA A 97 13.78 -7.60 7.55
N ALA A 98 14.10 -7.28 6.29
CA ALA A 98 14.10 -5.90 5.81
C ALA A 98 12.68 -5.31 5.74
N VAL A 99 11.69 -6.13 5.37
CA VAL A 99 10.26 -5.74 5.40
C VAL A 99 9.82 -5.45 6.83
N LEU A 100 10.19 -6.31 7.79
CA LEU A 100 9.87 -6.11 9.21
C LEU A 100 10.57 -4.88 9.80
N ASP A 101 11.85 -4.67 9.50
CA ASP A 101 12.59 -3.51 9.99
C ASP A 101 12.00 -2.21 9.43
N ARG A 102 11.63 -2.19 8.14
CA ARG A 102 10.93 -1.06 7.53
C ARG A 102 9.57 -0.80 8.19
N LEU A 103 8.77 -1.85 8.39
CA LEU A 103 7.48 -1.75 9.09
C LEU A 103 7.64 -1.19 10.50
N LEU A 104 8.63 -1.65 11.26
CA LEU A 104 8.88 -1.14 12.62
C LEU A 104 9.31 0.33 12.63
N ASP A 105 10.10 0.74 11.64
CA ASP A 105 10.49 2.15 11.48
C ASP A 105 9.26 3.00 11.12
N ASP A 106 8.43 2.56 10.18
CA ASP A 106 7.19 3.27 9.81
C ASP A 106 6.16 3.32 10.95
N LEU A 107 6.00 2.24 11.73
CA LEU A 107 5.15 2.23 12.92
C LEU A 107 5.68 3.16 14.01
N ALA A 108 7.00 3.29 14.16
CA ALA A 108 7.59 4.24 15.10
C ALA A 108 7.36 5.69 14.65
N ASP A 109 7.47 5.98 13.36
CA ASP A 109 7.15 7.30 12.81
C ASP A 109 5.66 7.62 12.98
N LEU A 110 4.78 6.65 12.73
CA LEU A 110 3.34 6.79 12.98
C LEU A 110 3.06 7.03 14.47
N ALA A 111 3.68 6.25 15.36
CA ALA A 111 3.56 6.48 16.80
C ALA A 111 4.01 7.90 17.17
N LEU A 112 5.14 8.39 16.65
CA LEU A 112 5.59 9.75 16.91
C LEU A 112 4.56 10.81 16.45
N SER A 113 3.95 10.63 15.28
CA SER A 113 2.93 11.58 14.80
C SER A 113 1.65 11.62 15.63
N ARG A 114 1.38 10.56 16.41
CA ARG A 114 0.27 10.48 17.36
C ARG A 114 0.63 10.97 18.76
N TRP A 115 1.89 11.28 19.03
CA TRP A 115 2.33 11.83 20.31
C TRP A 115 1.79 13.27 20.50
N PRO A 116 1.27 13.66 21.69
CA PRO A 116 1.25 12.93 22.97
C PRO A 116 0.05 12.01 23.22
N HIS A 117 -0.89 11.92 22.28
CA HIS A 117 -2.19 11.25 22.45
C HIS A 117 -2.15 9.72 22.29
N TRP A 118 -1.10 9.07 22.79
CA TRP A 118 -1.05 7.61 22.80
C TRP A 118 -2.13 7.03 23.72
N HIS A 119 -2.64 5.85 23.37
CA HIS A 119 -3.64 5.13 24.16
C HIS A 119 -4.98 5.87 24.38
N GLY A 120 -5.32 6.83 23.51
CA GLY A 120 -6.56 7.61 23.64
C GLY A 120 -6.61 8.48 24.89
N ARG A 121 -5.45 8.81 25.48
CA ARG A 121 -5.31 9.62 26.69
C ARG A 121 -4.80 11.02 26.32
N ASP A 122 -5.54 12.06 26.70
CA ASP A 122 -5.19 13.48 26.49
C ASP A 122 -4.17 14.02 27.49
N ASP A 123 -3.71 13.19 28.40
CA ASP A 123 -2.81 13.57 29.46
C ASP A 123 -1.35 13.40 29.00
N GLY A 124 -0.80 14.52 28.51
CA GLY A 124 0.63 14.84 28.55
C GLY A 124 1.25 14.84 29.96
N GLY A 125 0.65 14.13 30.92
CA GLY A 125 1.05 14.05 32.32
C GLY A 125 1.80 12.75 32.63
N LEU A 126 2.90 12.90 33.37
CA LEU A 126 3.55 11.85 34.15
C LEU A 126 2.69 11.44 35.38
N ALA A 127 1.36 11.31 35.24
CA ALA A 127 0.48 11.01 36.37
C ALA A 127 0.36 9.49 36.59
N ASP A 128 0.79 9.09 37.79
CA ASP A 128 0.63 7.83 38.54
C ASP A 128 0.22 6.55 37.81
N THR A 129 1.19 5.64 37.71
CA THR A 129 1.08 4.26 37.26
C THR A 129 0.43 3.36 38.30
N ASN A 130 -0.88 3.49 38.55
CA ASN A 130 -1.60 2.51 39.38
C ASN A 130 -3.02 2.15 38.92
N HIS A 131 -3.46 2.61 37.75
CA HIS A 131 -4.65 2.07 37.08
C HIS A 131 -4.22 1.00 36.09
N ALA A 132 -4.72 -0.23 36.29
CA ALA A 132 -4.47 -1.45 35.54
C ALA A 132 -3.79 -1.21 34.18
N VAL A 133 -2.46 -1.31 34.17
CA VAL A 133 -1.71 -1.40 32.92
C VAL A 133 -2.22 -2.65 32.24
N ASP A 134 -2.82 -2.54 31.05
CA ASP A 134 -3.12 -3.70 30.21
C ASP A 134 -1.88 -4.60 30.22
N SER A 135 -2.04 -5.89 30.53
CA SER A 135 -0.88 -6.81 30.72
C SER A 135 0.06 -6.87 29.50
N ILE A 136 -0.42 -6.34 28.37
CA ILE A 136 0.24 -6.21 27.08
C ILE A 136 1.29 -5.09 27.08
N VAL A 137 1.13 -4.03 27.88
CA VAL A 137 2.00 -2.83 27.82
C VAL A 137 3.21 -2.98 28.74
N SER A 138 4.40 -2.92 28.14
CA SER A 138 5.67 -2.94 28.89
C SER A 138 5.93 -1.57 29.49
N GLY A 139 5.75 -1.43 30.82
CA GLY A 139 6.01 -0.20 31.55
C GLY A 139 7.42 0.41 31.31
N PRO A 140 8.51 -0.38 31.31
CA PRO A 140 9.84 0.11 30.96
C PRO A 140 9.95 0.64 29.53
N TRP A 141 9.38 -0.09 28.56
CA TRP A 141 9.37 0.34 27.16
C TRP A 141 8.60 1.65 27.00
N LEU A 142 7.40 1.74 27.58
CA LEU A 142 6.54 2.92 27.48
C LEU A 142 7.25 4.17 28.04
N ARG A 143 7.89 4.07 29.20
CA ARG A 143 8.66 5.19 29.76
C ARG A 143 9.80 5.64 28.85
N ALA A 144 10.52 4.71 28.24
CA ALA A 144 11.59 5.03 27.30
C ALA A 144 11.05 5.65 26.00
N ALA A 145 9.96 5.09 25.47
CA ALA A 145 9.27 5.56 24.27
C ALA A 145 8.74 6.98 24.46
N ARG A 146 8.06 7.28 25.58
CA ARG A 146 7.57 8.63 25.91
C ARG A 146 8.70 9.67 26.00
N ARG A 147 9.83 9.32 26.60
CA ARG A 147 11.01 10.22 26.65
C ARG A 147 11.56 10.52 25.26
N ARG A 148 11.64 9.50 24.40
CA ARG A 148 12.17 9.64 23.04
C ARG A 148 11.23 10.45 22.15
N ALA A 149 9.93 10.15 22.21
CA ALA A 149 8.89 10.90 21.49
C ALA A 149 8.79 12.36 21.98
N GLY A 150 8.90 12.59 23.29
CA GLY A 150 8.98 13.94 23.87
C GLY A 150 10.21 14.75 23.42
N ALA A 151 11.26 14.08 22.96
CA ALA A 151 12.43 14.71 22.32
C ALA A 151 12.30 14.83 20.79
N GLY A 152 11.14 14.53 20.21
CA GLY A 152 10.91 14.58 18.76
C GLY A 152 11.51 13.41 17.98
N HIS A 153 11.84 12.30 18.65
CA HIS A 153 12.45 11.13 18.02
C HIS A 153 11.49 9.92 18.01
N PRO A 154 11.46 9.12 16.94
CA PRO A 154 10.61 7.92 16.88
C PRO A 154 10.96 6.93 17.98
N PRO A 155 9.97 6.30 18.66
CA PRO A 155 10.17 5.32 19.74
C PRO A 155 10.64 3.94 19.23
N ARG A 156 11.70 3.94 18.40
CA ARG A 156 12.36 2.77 17.82
C ARG A 156 13.64 2.44 18.57
N PHE A 157 13.79 1.18 18.98
CA PHE A 157 14.94 0.68 19.74
C PHE A 157 15.57 -0.52 19.03
N ARG A 158 16.59 -0.30 18.20
CA ARG A 158 17.15 -1.36 17.33
C ARG A 158 17.74 -2.57 18.08
N GLU A 159 18.15 -2.39 19.34
CA GLU A 159 18.66 -3.46 20.20
C GLU A 159 17.56 -4.29 20.88
N ALA A 160 16.32 -3.79 20.91
CA ALA A 160 15.20 -4.51 21.49
C ALA A 160 14.66 -5.58 20.52
N ALA A 161 14.08 -6.65 21.08
CA ALA A 161 13.40 -7.68 20.31
C ALA A 161 12.33 -7.08 19.38
N ARG A 162 12.23 -7.59 18.15
CA ARG A 162 11.27 -7.08 17.13
C ARG A 162 9.84 -7.29 17.61
N GLU A 163 9.58 -8.43 18.23
CA GLU A 163 8.28 -8.87 18.75
C GLU A 163 7.76 -7.88 19.79
N LEU A 164 8.61 -7.52 20.76
CA LEU A 164 8.27 -6.55 21.79
C LEU A 164 7.93 -5.20 21.16
N GLN A 165 8.80 -4.69 20.28
CA GLN A 165 8.58 -3.39 19.65
C GLN A 165 7.32 -3.36 18.80
N PHE A 166 7.07 -4.41 18.02
CA PHE A 166 5.90 -4.53 17.19
C PHE A 166 4.60 -4.41 18.00
N VAL A 167 4.47 -5.21 19.07
CA VAL A 167 3.29 -5.21 19.93
C VAL A 167 3.11 -3.86 20.62
N GLN A 168 4.19 -3.28 21.16
CA GLN A 168 4.10 -1.99 21.86
C GLN A 168 3.76 -0.83 20.91
N LEU A 169 4.32 -0.81 19.70
CA LEU A 169 4.05 0.24 18.71
C LEU A 169 2.61 0.18 18.22
N LEU A 170 2.09 -1.01 17.88
CA LEU A 170 0.70 -1.17 17.47
C LEU A 170 -0.26 -0.65 18.56
N HIS A 171 -0.02 -1.02 19.81
CA HIS A 171 -0.83 -0.58 20.95
C HIS A 171 -0.70 0.92 21.26
N ALA A 172 0.47 1.53 21.00
CA ALA A 172 0.66 2.97 21.13
C ALA A 172 -0.14 3.75 20.08
N ILE A 173 -0.21 3.24 18.84
CA ILE A 173 -0.93 3.86 17.72
C ILE A 173 -2.44 3.75 17.91
N ASP A 174 -2.92 2.55 18.20
CA ASP A 174 -4.35 2.25 18.36
C ASP A 174 -4.52 1.06 19.32
N PRO A 175 -5.04 1.27 20.54
CA PRO A 175 -5.35 0.20 21.48
C PRO A 175 -6.37 -0.82 20.94
N SER A 176 -7.26 -0.40 20.06
CA SER A 176 -8.21 -1.29 19.36
C SER A 176 -7.52 -2.17 18.31
N GLY A 177 -6.22 -1.92 18.07
CA GLY A 177 -5.33 -2.60 17.16
C GLY A 177 -5.26 -1.93 15.80
N VAL A 178 -4.28 -2.29 14.97
CA VAL A 178 -4.19 -1.80 13.58
C VAL A 178 -4.31 -2.96 12.61
N VAL A 179 -4.99 -2.76 11.48
CA VAL A 179 -5.01 -3.71 10.36
C VAL A 179 -3.83 -3.42 9.44
N LEU A 180 -2.96 -4.39 9.21
CA LEU A 180 -1.81 -4.25 8.32
C LEU A 180 -2.17 -4.76 6.93
N ILE A 181 -1.91 -3.95 5.91
CA ILE A 181 -2.25 -4.22 4.51
C ILE A 181 -0.98 -4.26 3.69
N GLY A 182 -0.69 -5.37 3.02
CA GLY A 182 0.49 -5.49 2.17
C GLY A 182 0.14 -6.03 0.79
N GLU A 183 0.74 -5.43 -0.25
CA GLU A 183 0.61 -5.90 -1.62
C GLU A 183 1.62 -7.00 -1.91
N ILE A 184 1.15 -8.10 -2.51
CA ILE A 184 1.96 -9.23 -2.92
C ILE A 184 2.10 -9.22 -4.43
N ASN A 185 3.34 -9.19 -4.91
CA ASN A 185 3.61 -9.29 -6.35
C ASN A 185 3.21 -10.69 -6.86
N PRO A 186 2.25 -10.84 -7.78
CA PRO A 186 1.73 -12.15 -8.16
C PRO A 186 2.60 -12.87 -9.22
N VAL A 187 3.60 -12.17 -9.79
CA VAL A 187 4.43 -12.68 -10.90
C VAL A 187 5.82 -13.11 -10.42
N SER A 188 6.35 -12.46 -9.39
CA SER A 188 7.72 -12.65 -8.92
C SER A 188 7.76 -13.28 -7.52
N PRO A 189 8.00 -14.60 -7.42
CA PRO A 189 8.17 -15.30 -6.13
C PRO A 189 9.23 -14.65 -5.24
N ALA A 190 10.32 -14.18 -5.82
CA ALA A 190 11.41 -13.51 -5.10
C ALA A 190 11.00 -12.17 -4.46
N ARG A 191 10.01 -11.47 -5.05
CA ARG A 191 9.42 -10.26 -4.46
C ARG A 191 8.28 -10.58 -3.50
N ALA A 192 7.53 -11.65 -3.76
CA ALA A 192 6.40 -12.07 -2.92
C ALA A 192 6.84 -12.68 -1.59
N ALA A 193 7.84 -13.57 -1.60
CA ALA A 193 8.25 -14.34 -0.42
C ALA A 193 8.61 -13.49 0.80
N PRO A 194 9.42 -12.41 0.69
CA PRO A 194 9.74 -11.53 1.80
C PRO A 194 8.51 -10.89 2.47
N VAL A 195 7.54 -10.48 1.65
CA VAL A 195 6.33 -9.79 2.13
C VAL A 195 5.39 -10.79 2.80
N ILE A 196 5.20 -11.97 2.19
CA ILE A 196 4.41 -13.06 2.77
C ILE A 196 5.01 -13.48 4.13
N GLU A 197 6.31 -13.67 4.21
CA GLU A 197 7.02 -14.04 5.44
C GLU A 197 6.81 -12.99 6.55
N ALA A 198 7.01 -11.72 6.24
CA ALA A 198 6.85 -10.63 7.20
C ALA A 198 5.40 -10.49 7.70
N LEU A 199 4.43 -10.58 6.79
CA LEU A 199 3.01 -10.51 7.13
C LEU A 199 2.54 -11.72 7.95
N GLU A 200 3.04 -12.92 7.65
CA GLU A 200 2.77 -14.11 8.46
C GLU A 200 3.40 -14.00 9.86
N TRP A 201 4.61 -13.45 9.96
CA TRP A 201 5.22 -13.13 11.25
C TRP A 201 4.37 -12.13 12.04
N CYS A 202 3.89 -11.05 11.41
CA CYS A 202 3.02 -10.06 12.05
C CYS A 202 1.72 -10.70 12.55
N ARG A 203 1.11 -11.57 11.72
CA ARG A 203 -0.08 -12.34 12.08
C ARG A 203 0.17 -13.24 13.29
N GLY A 204 1.33 -13.90 13.35
CA GLY A 204 1.77 -14.73 14.48
C GLY A 204 1.86 -13.96 15.80
N HIS A 205 2.05 -12.65 15.73
CA HIS A 205 2.08 -11.73 16.87
C HIS A 205 0.76 -10.97 17.07
N GLY A 206 -0.34 -11.48 16.52
CA GLY A 206 -1.69 -10.99 16.80
C GLY A 206 -2.19 -9.87 15.90
N ALA A 207 -1.42 -9.43 14.89
CA ALA A 207 -1.92 -8.43 13.95
C ALA A 207 -3.02 -9.00 13.03
N ALA A 208 -4.01 -8.16 12.71
CA ALA A 208 -4.97 -8.43 11.65
C ALA A 208 -4.31 -8.06 10.31
N ILE A 209 -4.32 -8.97 9.35
CA ILE A 209 -3.58 -8.83 8.10
C ILE A 209 -4.51 -8.85 6.88
N VAL A 210 -4.26 -7.97 5.92
CA VAL A 210 -4.83 -8.04 4.57
C VAL A 210 -3.70 -8.20 3.56
N MET A 211 -3.79 -9.22 2.72
CA MET A 211 -2.86 -9.45 1.62
C MET A 211 -3.57 -9.14 0.31
N ALA A 212 -3.09 -8.11 -0.39
CA ALA A 212 -3.65 -7.66 -1.66
C ALA A 212 -2.88 -8.29 -2.82
N LEU A 213 -3.58 -8.94 -3.75
CA LEU A 213 -3.01 -9.47 -4.98
C LEU A 213 -3.68 -8.78 -6.17
N PRO A 214 -2.95 -8.01 -7.00
CA PRO A 214 -3.53 -7.34 -8.15
C PRO A 214 -3.99 -8.31 -9.25
N ALA A 215 -3.54 -9.56 -9.20
CA ALA A 215 -3.98 -10.65 -10.08
C ALA A 215 -3.74 -12.00 -9.40
N TRP A 216 -4.38 -13.05 -9.90
CA TRP A 216 -4.16 -14.42 -9.43
C TRP A 216 -2.71 -14.90 -9.68
N PRO A 217 -1.96 -15.32 -8.64
CA PRO A 217 -0.63 -15.88 -8.79
C PRO A 217 -0.70 -17.38 -9.15
N PRO A 218 0.41 -18.00 -9.59
CA PRO A 218 0.49 -19.45 -9.78
C PRO A 218 0.33 -20.20 -8.44
N ASP A 219 -0.26 -21.40 -8.51
CA ASP A 219 -0.40 -22.31 -7.36
C ASP A 219 0.93 -23.02 -7.07
N SER A 220 1.88 -22.24 -6.54
CA SER A 220 3.24 -22.66 -6.24
C SER A 220 3.80 -21.82 -5.10
N THR A 221 4.82 -22.32 -4.41
CA THR A 221 5.53 -21.57 -3.38
C THR A 221 6.08 -20.24 -3.93
N PRO A 222 5.87 -19.10 -3.23
CA PRO A 222 5.33 -18.95 -1.87
C PRO A 222 3.81 -18.74 -1.76
N TYR A 223 3.09 -18.71 -2.89
CA TYR A 223 1.68 -18.30 -2.96
C TYR A 223 0.71 -19.35 -2.40
N ASP A 224 1.01 -20.63 -2.60
CA ASP A 224 0.30 -21.79 -2.02
C ASP A 224 -0.09 -21.61 -0.53
N ARG A 225 0.76 -20.95 0.26
CA ARG A 225 0.54 -20.66 1.69
C ARG A 225 -0.62 -19.69 1.99
N ILE A 226 -0.92 -18.81 1.05
CA ILE A 226 -1.87 -17.69 1.22
C ILE A 226 -3.15 -17.85 0.38
N LEU A 227 -3.15 -18.73 -0.63
CA LEU A 227 -4.29 -18.88 -1.55
C LEU A 227 -5.51 -19.57 -0.93
N TYR A 228 -5.33 -20.35 0.13
CA TYR A 228 -6.47 -20.97 0.82
C TYR A 228 -7.40 -19.91 1.43
N GLY A 229 -8.64 -19.88 0.94
CA GLY A 229 -9.65 -18.91 1.36
C GLY A 229 -9.48 -17.51 0.77
N ALA A 230 -8.65 -17.35 -0.28
CA ALA A 230 -8.52 -16.09 -1.00
C ALA A 230 -9.83 -15.71 -1.69
N CYS A 231 -10.25 -14.46 -1.53
CA CYS A 231 -11.47 -13.91 -2.11
C CYS A 231 -11.15 -13.15 -3.38
N GLU A 232 -11.88 -13.42 -4.46
CA GLU A 232 -11.89 -12.59 -5.65
C GLU A 232 -12.75 -11.35 -5.39
N ILE A 233 -12.19 -10.16 -5.60
CA ILE A 233 -12.97 -8.93 -5.49
C ILE A 233 -13.84 -8.81 -6.74
N VAL A 234 -15.14 -8.87 -6.51
CA VAL A 234 -16.14 -8.57 -7.53
C VAL A 234 -16.51 -7.10 -7.36
N GLY A 235 -16.48 -6.36 -8.46
CA GLY A 235 -16.94 -4.99 -8.50
C GLY A 235 -17.37 -4.64 -9.91
N GLU A 236 -18.21 -3.60 -10.03
CA GLU A 236 -18.53 -3.05 -11.34
C GLU A 236 -17.24 -2.76 -12.09
N ARG A 237 -17.10 -3.34 -13.28
CA ARG A 237 -16.01 -2.97 -14.17
C ARG A 237 -16.11 -1.46 -14.34
N PRO A 238 -15.02 -0.69 -14.12
CA PRO A 238 -15.04 0.73 -14.38
C PRO A 238 -15.65 0.95 -15.76
N SER A 239 -16.54 1.93 -15.86
CA SER A 239 -17.27 2.23 -17.08
C SER A 239 -16.29 2.36 -18.25
N VAL A 240 -16.77 2.20 -19.49
CA VAL A 240 -15.91 2.42 -20.66
C VAL A 240 -15.25 3.81 -20.61
N ALA A 241 -15.93 4.80 -20.05
CA ALA A 241 -15.39 6.13 -19.80
C ALA A 241 -14.22 6.14 -18.79
N GLU A 242 -14.33 5.44 -17.66
CA GLU A 242 -13.27 5.36 -16.65
C GLU A 242 -12.09 4.46 -17.07
N ARG A 243 -12.33 3.52 -17.99
CA ARG A 243 -11.28 2.69 -18.62
C ARG A 243 -10.66 3.35 -19.85
N PHE A 244 -11.31 4.37 -20.38
CA PHE A 244 -10.76 5.13 -21.49
C PHE A 244 -9.62 5.98 -20.92
N LEU A 245 -8.41 5.55 -21.20
CA LEU A 245 -7.23 6.38 -21.05
C LEU A 245 -7.10 7.17 -22.34
N PRO A 246 -7.63 8.41 -22.43
CA PRO A 246 -7.45 9.20 -23.64
C PRO A 246 -5.95 9.31 -23.93
N PRO A 247 -5.53 9.28 -25.22
CA PRO A 247 -4.20 9.72 -25.56
C PRO A 247 -4.01 11.09 -24.91
N ARG A 248 -2.99 11.25 -24.05
CA ARG A 248 -2.70 12.52 -23.37
C ARG A 248 -2.21 13.63 -24.34
N SER A 249 -2.57 13.54 -25.61
CA SER A 249 -2.46 14.62 -26.57
C SER A 249 -3.58 14.56 -27.60
N LYS A 250 -4.16 15.74 -27.87
CA LYS A 250 -4.97 16.17 -29.02
C LYS A 250 -6.50 16.14 -28.94
N ALA A 251 -7.16 15.58 -27.92
CA ALA A 251 -8.63 15.64 -27.86
C ALA A 251 -9.25 15.84 -26.46
N HIS A 252 -8.46 16.20 -25.44
CA HIS A 252 -9.03 16.55 -24.13
C HIS A 252 -9.31 18.07 -24.06
N PRO A 253 -10.48 18.54 -23.60
CA PRO A 253 -10.75 19.98 -23.41
C PRO A 253 -9.69 20.68 -22.53
N ALA A 254 -9.19 20.01 -21.49
CA ALA A 254 -8.07 20.54 -20.68
C ALA A 254 -6.78 20.75 -21.49
N SER A 255 -6.52 19.91 -22.51
CA SER A 255 -5.36 20.09 -23.41
C SER A 255 -5.54 21.28 -24.35
N ALA A 256 -6.77 21.63 -24.74
CA ALA A 256 -7.04 22.86 -25.51
C ALA A 256 -6.85 24.12 -24.65
N ILE A 257 -7.19 24.03 -23.35
CA ILE A 257 -6.94 25.09 -22.37
C ILE A 257 -5.44 25.26 -22.10
N GLU A 258 -4.72 24.16 -21.86
CA GLU A 258 -3.25 24.15 -21.75
C GLU A 258 -2.60 24.82 -22.97
N GLN A 259 -2.99 24.43 -24.19
CA GLN A 259 -2.46 25.03 -25.42
C GLN A 259 -2.79 26.52 -25.55
N ARG A 260 -4.00 26.95 -25.16
CA ARG A 260 -4.39 28.38 -25.16
C ARG A 260 -3.55 29.19 -24.18
N VAL A 261 -3.34 28.67 -22.97
CA VAL A 261 -2.50 29.33 -21.95
C VAL A 261 -1.05 29.36 -22.43
N GLU A 262 -0.51 28.25 -22.91
CA GLU A 262 0.85 28.16 -23.45
C GLU A 262 1.08 29.17 -24.59
N THR A 263 0.16 29.23 -25.55
CA THR A 263 0.22 30.19 -26.65
C THR A 263 0.21 31.63 -26.14
N ALA A 264 -0.64 31.94 -25.17
CA ALA A 264 -0.72 33.27 -24.58
C ALA A 264 0.54 33.63 -23.78
N LEU A 265 1.13 32.68 -23.05
CA LEU A 265 2.41 32.86 -22.36
C LEU A 265 3.57 33.11 -23.34
N GLN A 266 3.57 32.45 -24.50
CA GLN A 266 4.57 32.70 -25.55
C GLN A 266 4.42 34.07 -26.22
N GLN A 267 3.21 34.62 -26.24
CA GLN A 267 2.93 35.94 -26.81
C GLN A 267 3.13 37.10 -25.81
N ASP A 268 3.23 36.80 -24.51
CA ASP A 268 3.41 37.79 -23.46
C ASP A 268 4.88 38.21 -23.31
N ALA A 269 5.15 39.52 -23.32
CA ALA A 269 6.52 40.04 -23.28
C ALA A 269 7.28 39.73 -21.97
N GLU A 270 6.57 39.59 -20.85
CA GLU A 270 7.16 39.32 -19.52
C GLU A 270 7.26 37.82 -19.21
N LEU A 271 6.36 37.00 -19.77
CA LEU A 271 6.25 35.57 -19.44
C LEU A 271 6.86 34.62 -20.47
N ARG A 272 7.13 35.10 -21.68
CA ARG A 272 7.69 34.28 -22.77
C ARG A 272 9.02 33.65 -22.37
N GLY A 273 9.08 32.32 -22.45
CA GLY A 273 10.29 31.54 -22.17
C GLY A 273 10.52 31.21 -20.69
N LEU A 274 9.63 31.63 -19.77
CA LEU A 274 9.76 31.34 -18.35
C LEU A 274 9.17 29.99 -17.93
N PHE A 275 8.20 29.46 -18.68
CA PHE A 275 7.45 28.26 -18.32
C PHE A 275 7.77 27.08 -19.26
N CYS A 276 7.89 25.89 -18.66
CA CYS A 276 7.97 24.62 -19.37
C CYS A 276 6.73 23.78 -19.06
N CYS A 277 6.13 23.17 -20.07
CA CYS A 277 4.90 22.43 -19.95
C CYS A 277 5.15 20.96 -19.55
N ASN A 278 4.29 20.38 -18.70
CA ASN A 278 4.27 18.95 -18.36
C ASN A 278 5.60 18.40 -17.78
N GLU A 279 6.36 19.27 -17.12
CA GLU A 279 7.68 18.95 -16.59
C GLU A 279 7.61 18.30 -15.21
N ALA A 280 8.54 17.38 -14.96
CA ALA A 280 8.77 16.87 -13.61
C ALA A 280 9.48 17.94 -12.77
N VAL A 281 8.93 18.24 -11.60
CA VAL A 281 9.55 19.19 -10.67
C VAL A 281 10.71 18.49 -9.97
N PRO A 282 11.95 19.00 -10.07
CA PRO A 282 13.10 18.43 -9.39
C PRO A 282 13.02 18.76 -7.90
N VAL A 283 12.24 17.95 -7.18
CA VAL A 283 12.14 17.98 -5.72
C VAL A 283 13.11 16.92 -5.19
N GLY A 284 14.06 17.30 -4.34
CA GLY A 284 15.10 16.40 -3.81
C GLY A 284 14.60 15.37 -2.78
N GLY A 285 13.29 15.06 -2.79
CA GLY A 285 12.61 14.21 -1.81
C GLY A 285 12.29 12.80 -2.33
N TRP A 286 11.92 11.91 -1.41
CA TRP A 286 11.56 10.52 -1.66
C TRP A 286 10.24 10.42 -2.44
N GLY A 287 10.27 9.82 -3.63
CA GLY A 287 9.09 9.60 -4.49
C GLY A 287 9.37 9.83 -5.97
N GLN A 288 8.36 9.61 -6.82
CA GLN A 288 8.40 10.08 -8.21
C GLN A 288 8.23 11.61 -8.20
N PRO A 289 9.04 12.37 -8.95
CA PRO A 289 8.91 13.83 -8.97
C PRO A 289 7.53 14.22 -9.51
N PRO A 290 6.79 15.10 -8.82
CA PRO A 290 5.46 15.50 -9.24
C PRO A 290 5.57 16.19 -10.61
N ARG A 291 4.72 15.77 -11.55
CA ARG A 291 4.61 16.39 -12.88
C ARG A 291 3.50 17.42 -12.86
N VAL A 292 3.84 18.65 -13.26
CA VAL A 292 2.95 19.81 -13.21
C VAL A 292 2.67 20.35 -14.61
N ASP A 293 1.55 21.05 -14.78
CA ASP A 293 1.10 21.51 -16.11
C ASP A 293 2.02 22.59 -16.67
N LEU A 294 2.38 23.58 -15.84
CA LEU A 294 3.35 24.62 -16.18
C LEU A 294 4.34 24.84 -15.03
N LEU A 295 5.64 24.80 -15.35
CA LEU A 295 6.73 24.96 -14.40
C LEU A 295 7.61 26.16 -14.78
N CYS A 296 7.72 27.14 -13.89
CA CYS A 296 8.75 28.17 -13.95
C CYS A 296 9.85 27.88 -12.93
N ARG A 297 10.97 27.34 -13.42
CA ARG A 297 12.12 26.97 -12.58
C ARG A 297 12.82 28.19 -11.98
N ALA A 298 12.96 29.26 -12.76
CA ALA A 298 13.69 30.46 -12.36
C ALA A 298 13.12 31.12 -11.08
N HIS A 299 11.80 31.11 -10.94
CA HIS A 299 11.09 31.77 -9.83
C HIS A 299 10.44 30.77 -8.85
N ARG A 300 10.67 29.46 -9.06
CA ARG A 300 10.00 28.36 -8.34
C ARG A 300 8.49 28.54 -8.29
N ILE A 301 7.86 28.64 -9.45
CA ILE A 301 6.40 28.74 -9.59
C ILE A 301 5.89 27.51 -10.34
N VAL A 302 4.79 26.96 -9.86
CA VAL A 302 3.99 25.94 -10.52
C VAL A 302 2.62 26.53 -10.82
N VAL A 303 2.12 26.31 -12.03
CA VAL A 303 0.72 26.60 -12.38
C VAL A 303 0.03 25.29 -12.77
N GLU A 304 -1.11 25.02 -12.13
CA GLU A 304 -1.96 23.86 -12.43
C GLU A 304 -3.28 24.32 -13.03
N LEU A 305 -3.70 23.66 -14.11
CA LEU A 305 -4.90 23.95 -14.87
C LEU A 305 -5.98 22.91 -14.56
N ASP A 306 -6.81 23.24 -13.57
CA ASP A 306 -7.79 22.29 -13.01
C ASP A 306 -9.03 22.16 -13.90
N GLY A 307 -9.27 20.96 -14.43
CA GLY A 307 -10.53 20.61 -15.09
C GLY A 307 -11.70 20.41 -14.11
N PRO A 308 -12.97 20.41 -14.59
CA PRO A 308 -14.16 20.20 -13.75
C PRO A 308 -14.15 18.84 -13.01
N GLU A 309 -13.38 17.86 -13.51
CA GLU A 309 -13.17 16.55 -12.87
C GLU A 309 -12.32 16.61 -11.58
N HIS A 310 -11.63 17.73 -11.32
CA HIS A 310 -10.85 17.98 -10.09
C HIS A 310 -11.72 18.47 -8.92
N ARG A 311 -13.03 18.66 -9.11
CA ARG A 311 -13.98 19.10 -8.07
C ARG A 311 -14.59 17.98 -7.24
N SER A 312 -14.24 16.72 -7.51
CA SER A 312 -14.72 15.58 -6.72
C SER A 312 -13.83 15.34 -5.51
N ALA A 313 -14.44 15.05 -4.36
CA ALA A 313 -13.75 14.80 -3.10
C ALA A 313 -12.89 13.52 -3.06
N ALA A 314 -12.73 12.82 -4.19
CA ALA A 314 -12.09 11.51 -4.29
C ALA A 314 -10.59 11.54 -4.67
N LYS A 315 -9.93 12.71 -4.68
CA LYS A 315 -8.48 12.85 -4.97
C LYS A 315 -7.68 13.54 -3.84
N TYR A 316 -8.21 13.59 -2.63
CA TYR A 316 -7.67 14.47 -1.57
C TYR A 316 -6.31 14.06 -0.98
N ALA A 317 -5.94 12.77 -0.95
CA ALA A 317 -4.72 12.32 -0.27
C ALA A 317 -3.46 12.51 -1.13
N ASP A 318 -3.49 12.07 -2.39
CA ASP A 318 -2.37 12.20 -3.33
C ASP A 318 -2.12 13.67 -3.71
N ASP A 319 -3.20 14.45 -3.83
CA ASP A 319 -3.12 15.87 -4.16
C ASP A 319 -2.48 16.68 -3.00
N ARG A 320 -2.81 16.35 -1.75
CA ARG A 320 -2.16 16.98 -0.58
C ARG A 320 -0.70 16.58 -0.42
N HIS A 321 -0.34 15.33 -0.71
CA HIS A 321 1.07 14.92 -0.64
C HIS A 321 1.90 15.62 -1.72
N ARG A 322 1.34 15.77 -2.93
CA ARG A 322 1.92 16.55 -4.02
C ARG A 322 2.06 18.02 -3.65
N ASP A 323 1.00 18.66 -3.14
CA ASP A 323 1.02 20.06 -2.70
C ASP A 323 2.05 20.28 -1.59
N TYR A 324 2.10 19.38 -0.60
CA TYR A 324 3.08 19.41 0.48
C TYR A 324 4.51 19.30 -0.04
N THR A 325 4.74 18.42 -1.02
CA THR A 325 6.06 18.22 -1.64
C THR A 325 6.51 19.47 -2.42
N LEU A 326 5.61 20.11 -3.17
CA LEU A 326 5.90 21.36 -3.87
C LEU A 326 6.16 22.51 -2.89
N LEU A 327 5.34 22.62 -1.84
CA LEU A 327 5.48 23.64 -0.80
C LEU A 327 6.82 23.52 -0.07
N THR A 328 7.17 22.32 0.41
CA THR A 328 8.45 22.07 1.11
C THR A 328 9.67 22.23 0.20
N ALA A 329 9.51 22.05 -1.12
CA ALA A 329 10.53 22.37 -2.11
C ALA A 329 10.60 23.88 -2.48
N GLY A 330 9.79 24.73 -1.83
CA GLY A 330 9.80 26.18 -1.99
C GLY A 330 9.05 26.70 -3.23
N TYR A 331 8.27 25.84 -3.88
CA TYR A 331 7.46 26.23 -5.03
C TYR A 331 6.17 26.93 -4.58
N LEU A 332 5.82 28.02 -5.28
CA LEU A 332 4.50 28.63 -5.19
C LEU A 332 3.59 27.96 -6.21
N VAL A 333 2.50 27.36 -5.75
CA VAL A 333 1.50 26.70 -6.61
C VAL A 333 0.33 27.67 -6.85
N LEU A 334 0.06 27.97 -8.11
CA LEU A 334 -1.10 28.74 -8.55
C LEU A 334 -2.06 27.79 -9.29
N ARG A 335 -3.28 27.63 -8.78
CA ARG A 335 -4.32 26.84 -9.47
C ARG A 335 -5.27 27.75 -10.23
N ILE A 336 -5.47 27.48 -11.51
CA ILE A 336 -6.43 28.19 -12.37
C ILE A 336 -7.35 27.14 -12.97
N THR A 337 -8.65 27.27 -12.76
CA THR A 337 -9.62 26.33 -13.31
C THR A 337 -9.82 26.55 -14.81
N ASN A 338 -10.15 25.49 -15.55
CA ASN A 338 -10.45 25.58 -16.98
C ASN A 338 -11.56 26.58 -17.27
N GLU A 339 -12.59 26.64 -16.42
CA GLU A 339 -13.69 27.61 -16.52
C GLU A 339 -13.19 29.07 -16.41
N GLN A 340 -12.20 29.35 -15.55
CA GLN A 340 -11.62 30.68 -15.45
C GLN A 340 -10.84 31.06 -16.71
N VAL A 341 -10.12 30.10 -17.32
CA VAL A 341 -9.41 30.34 -18.58
C VAL A 341 -10.37 30.52 -19.75
N GLU A 342 -11.46 29.74 -19.77
CA GLU A 342 -12.50 29.85 -20.79
C GLU A 342 -13.24 31.19 -20.71
N ALA A 343 -13.58 31.62 -19.49
CA ALA A 343 -14.28 32.87 -19.24
C ALA A 343 -13.40 34.10 -19.54
N ASP A 344 -12.14 34.10 -19.12
CA ASP A 344 -11.23 35.24 -19.33
C ASP A 344 -9.75 34.82 -19.30
N LEU A 345 -9.23 34.44 -20.48
CA LEU A 345 -7.82 34.12 -20.67
C LEU A 345 -6.89 35.28 -20.30
N ARG A 346 -7.27 36.54 -20.53
CA ARG A 346 -6.40 37.69 -20.21
C ARG A 346 -6.21 37.81 -18.71
N ARG A 347 -7.29 37.63 -17.95
CA ARG A 347 -7.24 37.63 -16.49
C ARG A 347 -6.40 36.47 -15.94
N ALA A 348 -6.50 35.26 -16.52
CA ALA A 348 -5.66 34.14 -16.14
C ALA A 348 -4.15 34.44 -16.34
N ILE A 349 -3.80 35.04 -17.48
CA ILE A 349 -2.40 35.45 -17.75
C ILE A 349 -1.94 36.57 -16.80
N GLU A 350 -2.81 37.52 -16.45
CA GLU A 350 -2.50 38.56 -15.45
C GLU A 350 -2.23 37.97 -14.06
N GLN A 351 -2.99 36.93 -13.66
CA GLN A 351 -2.74 36.23 -12.40
C GLN A 351 -1.36 35.57 -12.39
N ILE A 352 -1.00 34.87 -13.49
CA ILE A 352 0.34 34.29 -13.65
C ILE A 352 1.41 35.38 -13.59
N ARG A 353 1.20 36.52 -14.28
CA ARG A 353 2.12 37.65 -14.27
C ARG A 353 2.31 38.24 -12.89
N SER A 354 1.23 38.41 -12.14
CA SER A 354 1.25 38.91 -10.77
C SER A 354 2.06 38.00 -9.84
N VAL A 355 1.92 36.69 -9.98
CA VAL A 355 2.68 35.70 -9.20
C VAL A 355 4.16 35.70 -9.58
N VAL A 356 4.49 35.80 -10.88
CA VAL A 356 5.88 35.97 -11.33
C VAL A 356 6.49 37.23 -10.74
N ARG A 357 5.80 38.38 -10.83
CA ARG A 357 6.27 39.64 -10.25
C ARG A 357 6.48 39.54 -8.74
N LEU A 358 5.56 38.91 -8.01
CA LEU A 358 5.69 38.67 -6.57
C LEU A 358 6.98 37.90 -6.23
N ARG A 359 7.33 36.88 -7.02
CA ARG A 359 8.54 36.05 -6.82
C ARG A 359 9.81 36.65 -7.43
N SER A 360 9.69 37.67 -8.29
CA SER A 360 10.80 38.40 -8.90
C SER A 360 11.26 39.62 -8.09
N LEU A 361 10.50 40.02 -7.05
CA LEU A 361 10.91 41.11 -6.16
C LEU A 361 12.08 40.65 -5.26
N PRO A 362 13.16 41.46 -5.13
CA PRO A 362 14.26 41.13 -4.24
C PRO A 362 13.78 41.10 -2.78
N MET A 363 14.13 40.04 -2.07
CA MET A 363 13.95 39.87 -0.62
C MET A 363 14.91 40.80 0.14
N ASP A 364 14.78 42.12 -0.03
CA ASP A 364 15.46 43.15 0.77
C ASP A 364 14.55 44.39 0.86
N ALA A 365 13.48 44.26 1.64
CA ALA A 365 12.72 45.37 2.21
C ALA A 365 11.78 44.83 3.30
N THR A 366 12.32 44.47 4.46
CA THR A 366 11.91 44.93 5.81
C THR A 366 12.88 44.34 6.84
#